data_AF-A0A2V6HII5-F1
#
_entry.id   AF-A0A2V6HII5-F1
#
_cell.length_a   1.000
_cell.length_b   1.000
_cell.length_c   1.000
_cell.angle_alpha   90.00
_cell.angle_beta   90.00
_cell.angle_gamma   90.00
#
_symmetry.space_group_name_H-M   'P 1'
#
loop_
_entity.id
_entity.type
_entity.pdbx_description
1 polymer ?
#
loop_
_entity_poly.entity_id
_entity_poly.type
_entity_poly.pdbx_seq_one_letter_code
_entity_poly.pdbx_strand_id
1 'polypeptide(L)' 'RQNTPDCRFQAYDLLREAMSWFEKAEPLRPPGHDDAILRWNTCARIIARNKLVPRQEEEPIEFPLE' A
#
# COMPACT_ATOMS: atom_id res chain seq x y z
N ARG A 1 9.08 15.70 -15.50
CA ARG A 1 8.63 15.25 -14.16
C ARG A 1 7.12 15.09 -14.22
N GLN A 2 6.61 13.86 -14.26
CA GLN A 2 5.16 13.62 -14.29
C GLN A 2 4.63 13.71 -12.86
N ASN A 3 4.14 14.89 -12.47
CA ASN A 3 3.43 15.10 -11.22
C ASN A 3 1.95 14.89 -11.50
N THR A 4 1.49 13.64 -11.41
CA THR A 4 0.07 13.36 -11.31
C THR A 4 -0.30 13.50 -9.83
N PRO A 5 -1.10 14.51 -9.44
CA PRO A 5 -1.66 14.57 -8.09
C PRO A 5 -2.41 13.25 -7.84
N ASP A 6 -2.41 12.74 -6.60
CA ASP A 6 -2.98 11.44 -6.16
C ASP A 6 -2.18 10.15 -6.36
N CYS A 7 -1.16 10.09 -7.22
CA CYS A 7 -0.45 8.82 -7.43
C CYS A 7 0.24 8.28 -6.16
N ARG A 8 0.61 9.14 -5.21
CA ARG A 8 1.27 8.73 -3.95
C ARG A 8 0.33 7.95 -3.04
N PHE A 9 -0.94 8.35 -2.95
CA PHE A 9 -1.93 7.68 -2.11
C PHE A 9 -2.33 6.34 -2.73
N GLN A 10 -2.62 6.34 -4.03
CA GLN A 10 -2.90 5.10 -4.77
C GLN A 10 -1.75 4.09 -4.67
N ALA A 11 -0.50 4.55 -4.75
CA ALA A 11 0.67 3.68 -4.59
C ALA A 11 0.74 3.08 -3.18
N TYR A 12 0.42 3.85 -2.14
CA TYR A 12 0.35 3.33 -0.76
C TYR A 12 -0.70 2.21 -0.65
N ASP A 13 -1.91 2.48 -1.14
CA ASP A 13 -3.05 1.56 -1.03
C ASP A 13 -2.77 0.24 -1.76
N LEU A 14 -2.28 0.31 -3.00
CA LEU A 14 -1.93 -0.87 -3.80
C LEU A 14 -0.80 -1.68 -3.17
N LEU A 15 0.23 -1.02 -2.61
CA LEU A 15 1.32 -1.72 -1.92
C LEU A 15 0.84 -2.38 -0.63
N ARG A 16 -0.07 -1.74 0.11
CA ARG A 16 -0.69 -2.33 1.31
C ARG A 16 -1.57 -3.53 0.97
N GLU A 17 -2.36 -3.43 -0.09
CA GLU A 17 -3.15 -4.56 -0.57
C GLU A 17 -2.25 -5.73 -0.95
N ALA A 18 -1.19 -5.49 -1.72
CA ALA A 18 -0.21 -6.51 -2.09
C ALA A 18 0.44 -7.16 -0.85
N MET A 19 0.81 -6.36 0.17
CA MET A 19 1.34 -6.88 1.44
C MET A 19 0.36 -7.85 2.13
N SER A 20 -0.95 -7.54 2.13
CA SER A 20 -1.98 -8.43 2.69
C SER A 20 -2.06 -9.79 1.97
N TRP A 21 -1.82 -9.79 0.65
CA TRP A 21 -1.76 -11.02 -0.14
C TRP A 21 -0.50 -11.82 0.15
N PHE A 22 0.64 -11.16 0.34
CA PHE A 22 1.88 -11.85 0.72
C PHE A 22 1.81 -12.43 2.14
N GLU A 23 1.14 -11.76 3.08
CA GLU A 23 0.87 -12.30 4.43
C GLU A 23 0.01 -13.56 4.36
N LYS A 24 -1.02 -13.59 3.52
CA LYS A 24 -1.85 -14.79 3.27
C LYS A 24 -1.07 -15.92 2.58
N ALA A 25 -0.09 -15.58 1.75
CA ALA A 25 0.71 -16.54 0.99
C ALA A 25 1.87 -17.15 1.81
N GLU A 26 2.40 -16.42 2.80
CA GLU A 26 3.49 -16.87 3.67
C GLU A 26 3.26 -18.24 4.32
N PRO A 27 2.09 -18.56 4.91
CA PRO A 27 1.84 -19.89 5.49
C PRO A 27 1.67 -21.00 4.44
N LEU A 28 1.42 -20.66 3.17
CA LEU A 28 1.23 -21.63 2.08
C LEU A 28 2.54 -21.98 1.36
N ARG A 29 3.65 -21.36 1.75
CA ARG A 29 4.91 -21.45 1.00
C ARG A 29 5.56 -22.83 1.15
N PRO A 30 6.10 -23.39 0.06
CA PRO A 30 7.01 -24.52 0.15
C PRO A 30 8.27 -24.18 0.98
N PRO A 31 8.91 -25.17 1.63
CA PRO A 31 10.18 -24.97 2.29
C PRO A 31 11.23 -24.38 1.34
N GLY A 32 11.96 -23.35 1.80
CA GLY A 32 12.98 -22.67 1.01
C GLY A 32 12.45 -21.66 -0.03
N HIS A 33 11.13 -21.48 -0.14
CA HIS A 33 10.52 -20.49 -1.04
C HIS A 33 10.05 -19.26 -0.26
N ASP A 34 10.96 -18.32 -0.02
CA ASP A 34 10.70 -17.12 0.81
C ASP A 34 10.16 -15.91 0.02
N ASP A 35 9.70 -16.11 -1.22
CA ASP A 35 9.22 -15.04 -2.10
C ASP A 35 8.16 -14.14 -1.47
N ALA A 36 7.21 -14.71 -0.73
CA ALA A 36 6.17 -13.94 -0.04
C ALA A 36 6.80 -12.94 0.94
N ILE A 37 7.77 -13.39 1.73
CA ILE A 37 8.50 -12.59 2.71
C ILE A 37 9.37 -11.53 2.00
N LEU A 38 10.07 -11.90 0.92
CA LEU A 38 10.92 -10.98 0.17
C LEU A 38 10.11 -9.88 -0.53
N ARG A 39 8.95 -10.21 -1.10
CA ARG A 39 8.06 -9.25 -1.76
C ARG A 39 7.40 -8.33 -0.75
N TRP A 40 6.94 -8.86 0.39
CA TRP A 40 6.46 -8.04 1.50
C TRP A 40 7.50 -7.03 1.95
N ASN A 41 8.75 -7.47 2.17
CA ASN A 41 9.86 -6.59 2.55
C ASN A 41 10.16 -5.53 1.49
N THR A 42 10.04 -5.89 0.22
CA THR A 42 10.20 -4.95 -0.90
C THR A 42 9.13 -3.87 -0.86
N CYS A 43 7.85 -4.23 -0.68
CA CYS A 43 6.76 -3.29 -0.49
C CYS A 43 7.02 -2.34 0.68
N ALA A 44 7.39 -2.89 1.85
CA ALA A 44 7.70 -2.09 3.04
C ALA A 44 8.84 -1.07 2.79
N ARG A 45 9.90 -1.48 2.09
CA ARG A 45 11.01 -0.59 1.71
C ARG A 45 10.57 0.51 0.75
N ILE A 46 9.71 0.20 -0.23
CA ILE A 46 9.18 1.19 -1.18
C ILE A 46 8.34 2.23 -0.44
N ILE A 47 7.45 1.80 0.45
CA ILE A 47 6.62 2.69 1.29
C ILE A 47 7.52 3.62 2.10
N ALA A 48 8.50 3.07 2.83
CA ALA A 48 9.39 3.85 3.68
C ALA A 48 10.26 4.84 2.89
N ARG A 49 10.91 4.39 1.81
CA ARG A 49 11.83 5.22 1.00
C ARG A 49 11.11 6.39 0.32
N ASN A 50 9.89 6.17 -0.16
CA ASN A 50 9.09 7.21 -0.83
C ASN A 50 8.15 7.96 0.11
N LYS A 51 8.23 7.66 1.42
CA LYS A 51 7.35 8.20 2.46
C LYS A 51 5.87 8.07 2.08
N LEU A 52 5.46 6.99 1.44
CA LEU A 52 4.07 6.82 1.02
C LEU A 52 3.16 6.82 2.25
N VAL A 53 2.02 7.47 2.14
CA VAL A 53 1.05 7.63 3.22
C VAL A 53 -0.34 7.29 2.69
N PRO A 54 -1.24 6.80 3.55
CA PRO A 54 -2.64 6.65 3.17
C PRO A 54 -3.21 8.02 2.79
N ARG A 55 -4.26 8.02 1.97
CA ARG A 55 -5.09 9.21 1.79
C ARG A 55 -5.69 9.58 3.15
N GLN A 56 -5.59 10.84 3.55
CA GLN A 56 -6.39 11.32 4.67
C GLN A 56 -7.86 11.26 4.23
N GLU A 57 -8.72 10.62 5.02
CA GLU A 57 -10.16 10.69 4.79
C GLU A 57 -10.53 12.17 4.74
N GLU A 58 -11.00 12.64 3.58
CA GLU A 58 -11.58 13.97 3.48
C GLU A 58 -12.82 13.95 4.36
N GLU A 59 -12.86 14.77 5.42
CA GLU A 59 -14.07 14.88 6.22
C GLU A 59 -15.23 15.22 5.29
N PRO A 60 -16.36 14.50 5.38
CA PRO A 60 -17.52 14.80 4.56
C PRO A 60 -17.86 16.28 4.71
N ILE A 61 -17.83 17.02 3.61
CA ILE A 61 -18.32 18.39 3.60
C ILE A 61 -19.83 18.29 3.81
N GLU A 62 -20.30 18.53 5.04
CA GLU A 62 -21.71 18.75 5.31
C GLU A 62 -22.11 20.05 4.61
N PHE A 63 -22.69 19.93 3.42
CA PHE A 63 -23.37 21.06 2.79
C PHE A 63 -24.64 21.34 3.59
N PRO A 64 -24.81 22.56 4.14
CA PRO A 64 -26.06 22.93 4.79
C PRO A 64 -27.20 22.74 3.78
N LEU A 65 -28.21 21.96 4.17
CA LEU A 65 -29.44 21.86 3.40
C LEU A 65 -30.20 23.19 3.59
N GLU A 66 -30.20 24.04 2.57
CA GLU A 66 -31.11 25.19 2.46
C GLU A 66 -32.49 24.77 1.92
#